data_AF-A0A366DRE0-F1
#
_entry.id   AF-A0A366DRE0-F1
#
_cell.length_a   1.000
_cell.length_b   1.000
_cell.length_c   1.000
_cell.angle_alpha   90.00
_cell.angle_beta   90.00
_cell.angle_gamma   90.00
#
_symmetry.space_group_name_H-M   'P 1'
#
loop_
_entity.id
_entity.type
_entity.pdbx_description
1 polymer ?
#
loop_
_entity_poly.entity_id
_entity_poly.type
_entity_poly.pdbx_seq_one_letter_code
_entity_poly.pdbx_strand_id
1 'polypeptide(L)' 'MTVAFQIILLIFIVISFLGTFAERNKELSNKMLAMFLASLAGFIVTLFYF' A
#
# COMPACT_ATOMS: atom_id res chain seq x y z
N MET A 1 -3.79 -15.21 12.30
CA MET A 1 -3.34 -13.79 12.39
C MET A 1 -2.76 -13.29 11.07
N THR A 2 -2.04 -14.12 10.32
CA THR A 2 -1.37 -13.72 9.07
C THR A 2 -2.29 -13.28 7.94
N VAL A 3 -3.37 -14.03 7.70
CA VAL A 3 -4.30 -13.75 6.58
C VAL A 3 -5.03 -12.43 6.79
N ALA A 4 -5.47 -12.14 8.02
CA ALA A 4 -6.13 -10.87 8.34
C ALA A 4 -5.18 -9.67 8.13
N PHE A 5 -3.92 -9.81 8.53
CA PHE A 5 -2.90 -8.78 8.29
C PHE A 5 -2.62 -8.57 6.79
N GLN A 6 -2.54 -9.65 6.01
CA GLN A 6 -2.38 -9.58 4.56
C GLN A 6 -3.57 -8.91 3.86
N ILE A 7 -4.80 -9.17 4.33
CA ILE A 7 -6.00 -8.50 3.82
C ILE A 7 -5.95 -6.98 4.08
N ILE A 8 -5.55 -6.57 5.30
CA ILE A 8 -5.41 -5.14 5.64
C ILE A 8 -4.36 -4.47 4.76
N LEU A 9 -3.21 -5.12 4.55
CA LEU A 9 -2.17 -4.64 3.64
C LEU A 9 -2.68 -4.48 2.21
N LEU A 10 -3.44 -5.45 1.71
CA LEU A 10 -4.05 -5.41 0.38
C LEU A 10 -5.02 -4.23 0.22
N ILE A 11 -5.86 -3.98 1.24
CA ILE A 11 -6.77 -2.83 1.25
C ILE A 11 -5.97 -1.52 1.22
N PHE A 12 -4.92 -1.41 2.03
CA PHE A 12 -4.03 -0.23 2.05
C PHE A 12 -3.39 0.03 0.69
N ILE A 13 -2.86 -1.02 0.05
CA ILE A 13 -2.26 -0.94 -1.29
C ILE A 13 -3.28 -0.38 -2.30
N VAL A 14 -4.51 -0.92 -2.32
CA VAL A 14 -5.54 -0.47 -3.25
C VAL A 14 -5.94 0.99 -3.01
N ILE A 15 -6.16 1.39 -1.76
CA ILE A 15 -6.55 2.77 -1.41
C ILE A 15 -5.42 3.75 -1.77
N SER A 16 -4.18 3.45 -1.41
CA SER A 16 -3.03 4.30 -1.72
C SER A 16 -2.80 4.42 -3.23
N PHE A 17 -3.01 3.34 -3.99
CA PHE A 17 -2.93 3.37 -5.44
C PHE A 17 -4.01 4.29 -6.04
N LEU A 18 -5.28 4.07 -5.71
CA LEU A 18 -6.39 4.90 -6.20
C LEU A 18 -6.23 6.37 -5.79
N GLY A 19 -5.84 6.62 -4.54
CA GLY A 19 -5.57 7.96 -4.04
C GLY A 19 -4.45 8.66 -4.81
N THR A 20 -3.39 7.94 -5.20
CA THR A 20 -2.29 8.50 -5.98
C THR A 20 -2.75 9.06 -7.34
N PHE A 21 -3.67 8.36 -8.03
CA PHE A 21 -4.20 8.79 -9.33
C PHE A 21 -5.32 9.83 -9.24
N ALA A 22 -6.12 9.78 -8.17
CA ALA A 22 -7.20 10.74 -7.96
C ALA A 22 -6.69 12.10 -7.45
N GLU A 23 -5.50 12.13 -6.84
CA GLU A 23 -4.96 13.32 -6.20
C GLU A 23 -4.31 14.28 -7.21
N ARG A 24 -4.77 15.54 -7.21
CA ARG A 24 -4.20 16.61 -8.05
C ARG A 24 -2.98 17.26 -7.41
N ASN A 25 -2.86 17.20 -6.08
CA ASN A 25 -1.70 17.71 -5.38
C ASN A 25 -0.51 16.74 -5.51
N LYS A 26 0.53 17.15 -6.25
CA LYS A 26 1.72 16.34 -6.50
C LYS A 26 2.47 15.94 -5.23
N GLU A 27 2.47 16.78 -4.20
CA GLU A 27 3.14 16.46 -2.93
C GLU A 27 2.38 15.36 -2.19
N LEU A 28 1.06 15.47 -2.13
CA LEU A 28 0.19 14.49 -1.48
C LEU A 28 0.15 13.17 -2.28
N SER A 29 0.08 13.25 -3.61
CA SER A 29 0.20 12.11 -4.52
C SER A 29 1.53 11.38 -4.32
N ASN A 30 2.66 12.09 -4.22
CA ASN A 30 3.96 11.47 -3.93
C ASN A 30 4.01 10.79 -2.55
N LYS A 31 3.39 11.38 -1.52
CA LYS A 31 3.27 10.74 -0.19
C LYS A 31 2.42 9.47 -0.25
N MET A 32 1.31 9.50 -1.00
CA MET A 32 0.47 8.32 -1.22
C MET A 32 1.19 7.23 -2.02
N LEU A 33 1.96 7.60 -3.03
CA LEU A 33 2.79 6.68 -3.81
C LEU A 33 3.87 6.03 -2.93
N ALA A 34 4.50 6.80 -2.03
CA ALA A 34 5.44 6.25 -1.06
C ALA A 34 4.77 5.25 -0.10
N MET A 35 3.56 5.56 0.39
CA MET A 35 2.78 4.63 1.23
C MET A 35 2.38 3.37 0.45
N PHE A 36 2.01 3.49 -0.83
CA PHE A 36 1.73 2.36 -1.71
C PHE A 36 2.96 1.46 -1.84
N LEU A 37 4.13 2.03 -2.17
CA LEU A 37 5.37 1.27 -2.33
C LEU A 37 5.81 0.59 -1.02
N ALA A 38 5.69 1.29 0.11
CA ALA A 38 6.01 0.71 1.42
C ALA A 38 5.07 -0.45 1.78
N SER A 39 3.77 -0.29 1.54
CA SER A 39 2.77 -1.33 1.80
C SER A 39 2.97 -2.53 0.87
N LEU A 40 3.33 -2.29 -0.40
CA LEU A 40 3.65 -3.34 -1.37
C LEU A 40 4.91 -4.12 -0.95
N ALA A 41 5.97 -3.42 -0.53
CA ALA A 41 7.18 -4.04 -0.03
C ALA A 41 6.91 -4.88 1.23
N GLY A 42 6.13 -4.34 2.17
CA GLY A 42 5.69 -5.08 3.36
C GLY A 42 4.90 -6.34 3.02
N PHE A 43 3.97 -6.24 2.06
CA PHE A 43 3.20 -7.38 1.58
C PHE A 43 4.10 -8.46 0.96
N ILE A 44 5.04 -8.08 0.09
CA ILE A 44 6.00 -9.01 -0.52
C ILE A 44 6.85 -9.71 0.56
N VAL A 45 7.38 -8.98 1.53
CA VAL A 45 8.18 -9.58 2.62
C VAL A 45 7.35 -10.61 3.39
N THR A 46 6.08 -10.30 3.66
CA THR A 46 5.21 -11.22 4.41
C THR A 46 4.83 -12.48 3.64
N LEU A 47 4.94 -12.49 2.31
CA LEU A 47 4.73 -13.69 1.49
C LEU A 47 5.90 -14.68 1.58
N PHE A 48 7.11 -14.21 1.90
CA PHE A 48 8.31 -15.05 2.00
C PHE A 48 8.67 -15.44 3.43
N TYR A 49 8.11 -14.75 4.43
CA TYR A 49 8.35 -15.02 5.86
C TYR A 49 7.33 -15.99 6.49
N PHE A 50 6.32 -16.42 5.72
CA PHE A 50 5.31 -17.41 6.08
C PHE A 50 5.30 -18.56 5.08
#